data_AF-A0A2E5E2I3-F1
#
_entry.id   AF-A0A2E5E2I3-F1
#
_cell.length_a   1.000
_cell.length_b   1.000
_cell.length_c   1.000
_cell.angle_alpha   90.00
_cell.angle_beta   90.00
_cell.angle_gamma   90.00
#
_symmetry.space_group_name_H-M   'P 1'
#
loop_
_entity.id
_entity.type
_entity.pdbx_description
1 polymer ?
#
loop_
_entity_poly.entity_id
_entity_poly.type
_entity_poly.pdbx_seq_one_letter_code
_entity_poly.pdbx_strand_id
1 'polypeptide(L)'
;MMAWSVRTHRLVLVLGLLACVSGGCVTDDFKDIGATFFAPSPVDAARDALDPYNPDLRREGVVLLSNAPFGGVDAYLKMYRDYVANDPDPLVRAAAITALARHGDAADAILIAPFLDRRVEENETVRWYAALALQRLHNPEVVSVMETTMRDEEETGEIRAALCVAMGQYPEDRVVQLLLFGLDSRELSVNTESAESLRMLTGQEFGLDSLAWKNWYDSALASNTAFKDQQEYLYPTYSRDTSWWEYAAFWMDVSWEKPSVPTGKRSRSERRTYDDLDAEAVAEDAGTTRQVETVDDTP
;
A
#
# COMPACT_ATOMS: atom_id res chain seq x y z
N MET A 1 24.56 -75.90 38.12
CA MET A 1 25.81 -75.36 37.53
C MET A 1 25.44 -74.20 36.61
N MET A 2 26.27 -73.16 36.64
CA MET A 2 26.20 -71.82 36.01
C MET A 2 25.74 -71.83 34.53
N ALA A 3 25.22 -70.75 33.92
CA ALA A 3 25.76 -69.38 33.82
C ALA A 3 24.65 -68.37 33.40
N TRP A 4 24.49 -67.24 34.07
CA TRP A 4 24.97 -65.87 33.70
C TRP A 4 24.57 -65.36 32.31
N SER A 5 23.74 -64.30 32.29
CA SER A 5 23.73 -63.29 31.24
C SER A 5 23.32 -61.93 31.83
N VAL A 6 24.10 -60.92 31.47
CA VAL A 6 24.26 -59.59 32.07
C VAL A 6 23.22 -58.59 31.52
N ARG A 7 22.76 -57.69 32.39
CA ARG A 7 21.94 -56.50 32.06
C ARG A 7 22.70 -55.56 31.13
N THR A 8 22.03 -55.07 30.08
CA THR A 8 22.35 -53.79 29.45
C THR A 8 21.10 -52.90 29.49
N HIS A 9 21.23 -51.75 30.15
CA HIS A 9 20.22 -50.70 30.16
C HIS A 9 20.27 -49.93 28.84
N ARG A 10 19.16 -49.91 28.09
CA ARG A 10 18.92 -48.88 27.08
C ARG A 10 17.94 -47.87 27.67
N LEU A 11 18.45 -46.67 27.95
CA LEU A 11 17.64 -45.48 28.16
C LEU A 11 16.79 -45.26 26.90
N VAL A 12 15.48 -45.36 27.04
CA VAL A 12 14.53 -44.81 26.06
C VAL A 12 14.12 -43.45 26.60
N LEU A 13 14.72 -42.39 26.05
CA LEU A 13 14.22 -41.02 26.19
C LEU A 13 12.91 -40.95 25.40
N VAL A 14 11.79 -41.16 26.09
CA VAL A 14 10.46 -40.81 25.59
C VAL A 14 10.34 -39.30 25.73
N LEU A 15 10.70 -38.55 24.68
CA LEU A 15 10.24 -37.17 24.51
C LEU A 15 8.75 -37.24 24.15
N GLY A 16 7.91 -37.13 25.19
CA GLY A 16 6.48 -36.98 25.04
C GLY A 16 6.17 -35.63 24.42
N LEU A 17 5.90 -35.63 23.11
CA LEU A 17 5.25 -34.52 22.43
C LEU A 17 3.77 -34.54 22.86
N LEU A 18 3.48 -33.76 23.91
CA LEU A 18 2.11 -33.51 24.35
C LEU A 18 1.45 -32.59 23.30
N ALA A 19 0.71 -33.20 22.38
CA ALA A 19 -0.16 -32.50 21.45
C ALA A 19 -1.36 -31.93 22.23
N CYS A 20 -1.23 -30.71 22.77
CA CYS A 20 -2.38 -29.91 23.16
C CYS A 20 -2.91 -29.17 21.92
N VAL A 21 -3.73 -29.89 21.15
CA VAL A 21 -4.62 -29.29 20.15
C VAL A 21 -5.79 -28.66 20.90
N SER A 22 -5.63 -27.40 21.30
CA SER A 22 -6.74 -26.56 21.72
C SER A 22 -6.38 -25.09 21.50
N GLY A 23 -6.78 -24.56 20.35
CA GLY A 23 -6.66 -23.13 20.03
C GLY A 23 -6.46 -22.91 18.54
N GLY A 24 -7.55 -22.58 17.83
CA GLY A 24 -7.50 -22.22 16.41
C GLY A 24 -6.66 -20.98 16.10
N CYS A 25 -6.12 -20.27 17.09
CA CYS A 25 -5.22 -19.14 16.89
C CYS A 25 -3.74 -19.55 16.69
N VAL A 26 -3.37 -20.79 17.01
CA VAL A 26 -1.96 -21.23 16.97
C VAL A 26 -1.55 -21.73 15.57
N THR A 27 -2.51 -22.14 14.75
CA THR A 27 -2.21 -22.74 13.43
C THR A 27 -1.78 -21.75 12.36
N ASP A 28 -2.19 -20.49 12.46
CA ASP A 28 -1.75 -19.45 11.50
C ASP A 28 -0.33 -18.98 11.83
N ASP A 29 0.02 -18.84 13.10
CA ASP A 29 1.39 -18.51 13.56
C ASP A 29 2.44 -19.58 13.15
N PHE A 30 2.05 -20.86 13.02
CA PHE A 30 2.95 -21.92 12.57
C PHE A 30 3.17 -21.95 11.05
N LYS A 31 2.25 -21.41 10.24
CA LYS A 31 2.47 -21.27 8.79
C LYS A 31 3.56 -20.24 8.50
N ASP A 32 3.59 -19.16 9.29
CA ASP A 32 4.60 -18.09 9.19
C ASP A 32 6.03 -18.58 9.45
N ILE A 33 6.18 -19.54 10.37
CA ILE A 33 7.49 -20.15 10.68
C ILE A 33 8.03 -20.91 9.46
N GLY A 34 7.19 -21.64 8.72
CA GLY A 34 7.59 -22.33 7.49
C GLY A 34 8.01 -21.37 6.38
N ALA A 35 7.26 -20.28 6.19
CA ALA A 35 7.57 -19.25 5.21
C ALA A 35 8.90 -18.53 5.49
N THR A 36 9.29 -18.41 6.76
CA THR A 36 10.54 -17.75 7.17
C THR A 36 11.79 -18.54 6.78
N PHE A 37 11.75 -19.88 6.84
CA PHE A 37 12.90 -20.72 6.47
C PHE A 37 13.00 -21.02 4.96
N PHE A 38 11.92 -20.79 4.21
CA PHE A 38 11.82 -21.09 2.79
C PHE A 38 11.28 -19.89 1.98
N ALA A 39 11.62 -18.66 2.38
CA ALA A 39 11.23 -17.48 1.63
C ALA A 39 11.87 -17.54 0.22
N PRO A 40 11.08 -17.38 -0.87
CA PRO A 40 11.63 -17.35 -2.22
C PRO A 40 12.67 -16.24 -2.36
N SER A 41 13.73 -16.50 -3.13
CA SER A 41 14.75 -15.50 -3.39
C SER A 41 14.18 -14.33 -4.20
N PRO A 42 14.81 -13.14 -4.20
CA PRO A 42 14.42 -12.04 -5.09
C PRO A 42 14.28 -12.44 -6.56
N VAL A 43 15.14 -13.36 -7.02
CA VAL A 43 15.11 -13.88 -8.40
C VAL A 43 13.91 -14.78 -8.62
N ASP A 44 13.57 -15.63 -7.65
CA ASP A 44 12.36 -16.46 -7.72
C ASP A 44 11.11 -15.57 -7.71
N ALA A 45 11.04 -14.58 -6.83
CA ALA A 45 9.94 -13.62 -6.78
C ALA A 45 9.78 -12.87 -8.12
N ALA A 46 10.89 -12.46 -8.76
CA ALA A 46 10.84 -11.82 -10.07
C ALA A 46 10.41 -12.78 -11.19
N ARG A 47 10.85 -14.04 -11.15
CA ARG A 47 10.41 -15.06 -12.11
C ARG A 47 8.92 -15.33 -11.95
N ASP A 48 8.46 -15.50 -10.73
CA ASP A 48 7.07 -15.81 -10.39
C ASP A 48 6.17 -14.61 -10.72
N ALA A 49 6.65 -13.38 -10.47
CA ALA A 49 5.99 -12.14 -10.87
C ALA A 49 5.69 -12.11 -12.38
N LEU A 50 6.59 -12.66 -13.21
CA LEU A 50 6.50 -12.68 -14.68
C LEU A 50 5.85 -13.95 -15.24
N ASP A 51 5.24 -14.81 -14.41
CA ASP A 51 4.65 -16.07 -14.88
C ASP A 51 3.43 -15.82 -15.80
N PRO A 52 3.49 -16.23 -17.08
CA PRO A 52 2.44 -15.91 -18.04
C PRO A 52 1.16 -16.74 -17.86
N TYR A 53 1.18 -17.78 -17.02
CA TYR A 53 0.09 -18.75 -16.89
C TYR A 53 -0.59 -18.71 -15.52
N ASN A 54 0.16 -18.41 -14.45
CA ASN A 54 -0.33 -18.53 -13.09
C ASN A 54 -0.49 -17.14 -12.42
N PRO A 55 -1.72 -16.63 -12.28
CA PRO A 55 -1.95 -15.34 -11.64
C PRO A 55 -1.60 -15.33 -10.14
N ASP A 56 -1.67 -16.47 -9.45
CA ASP A 56 -1.27 -16.54 -8.05
C ASP A 56 0.23 -16.32 -7.88
N LEU A 57 1.04 -16.95 -8.75
CA LEU A 57 2.49 -16.72 -8.77
C LEU A 57 2.82 -15.26 -9.12
N ARG A 58 2.13 -14.68 -10.12
CA ARG A 58 2.31 -13.26 -10.45
C ARG A 58 2.02 -12.35 -9.26
N ARG A 59 0.87 -12.55 -8.62
CA ARG A 59 0.44 -11.79 -7.44
C ARG A 59 1.45 -11.91 -6.31
N GLU A 60 1.89 -13.12 -5.99
CA GLU A 60 2.86 -13.37 -4.92
C GLU A 60 4.22 -12.75 -5.23
N GLY A 61 4.70 -12.91 -6.46
CA GLY A 61 5.92 -12.27 -6.93
C GLY A 61 5.87 -10.75 -6.81
N VAL A 62 4.78 -10.11 -7.27
CA VAL A 62 4.57 -8.66 -7.13
C VAL A 62 4.58 -8.23 -5.66
N VAL A 63 3.86 -8.94 -4.79
CA VAL A 63 3.82 -8.63 -3.35
C VAL A 63 5.21 -8.73 -2.74
N LEU A 64 5.96 -9.81 -3.01
CA LEU A 64 7.31 -10.01 -2.49
C LEU A 64 8.28 -8.93 -2.97
N LEU A 65 8.27 -8.63 -4.27
CA LEU A 65 9.11 -7.57 -4.83
C LEU A 65 8.76 -6.21 -4.22
N SER A 66 7.47 -5.87 -4.09
CA SER A 66 7.05 -4.58 -3.56
C SER A 66 7.38 -4.38 -2.08
N ASN A 67 7.50 -5.46 -1.30
CA ASN A 67 7.91 -5.42 0.11
C ASN A 67 9.44 -5.48 0.28
N ALA A 68 10.18 -5.83 -0.77
CA ALA A 68 11.63 -5.86 -0.71
C ALA A 68 12.19 -4.42 -0.64
N PRO A 69 13.38 -4.22 -0.03
CA PRO A 69 14.02 -2.91 0.00
C PRO A 69 14.11 -2.27 -1.40
N PHE A 70 14.43 -3.09 -2.40
CA PHE A 70 14.58 -2.74 -3.82
C PHE A 70 13.28 -2.82 -4.64
N GLY A 71 12.11 -2.86 -4.01
CA GLY A 71 10.82 -2.93 -4.70
C GLY A 71 10.49 -1.73 -5.58
N GLY A 72 11.18 -0.60 -5.41
CA GLY A 72 10.95 0.63 -6.14
C GLY A 72 11.87 0.89 -7.34
N VAL A 73 12.65 -0.09 -7.80
CA VAL A 73 13.48 0.07 -9.00
C VAL A 73 12.62 0.22 -10.27
N ASP A 74 13.08 1.02 -11.23
CA ASP A 74 12.31 1.40 -12.43
C ASP A 74 11.80 0.19 -13.24
N ALA A 75 12.58 -0.89 -13.33
CA ALA A 75 12.16 -2.11 -14.00
C ALA A 75 10.87 -2.71 -13.37
N TYR A 76 10.74 -2.67 -12.04
CA TYR A 76 9.54 -3.14 -11.36
C TYR A 76 8.41 -2.15 -11.45
N LEU A 77 8.68 -0.84 -11.40
CA LEU A 77 7.65 0.18 -11.60
C LEU A 77 6.99 0.05 -12.98
N LYS A 78 7.78 -0.21 -14.02
CA LYS A 78 7.28 -0.52 -15.38
C LYS A 78 6.38 -1.75 -15.39
N MET A 79 6.79 -2.83 -14.72
CA MET A 79 5.98 -4.04 -14.59
C MET A 79 4.68 -3.78 -13.82
N TYR A 80 4.72 -3.06 -12.71
CA TYR A 80 3.52 -2.74 -11.93
C TYR A 80 2.53 -1.90 -12.74
N ARG A 81 3.01 -0.89 -13.47
CA ARG A 81 2.17 -0.08 -14.38
C ARG A 81 1.52 -0.92 -15.47
N ASP A 82 2.28 -1.83 -16.07
CA ASP A 82 1.74 -2.78 -17.05
C ASP A 82 0.66 -3.67 -16.43
N TYR A 83 0.87 -4.17 -15.22
CA TYR A 83 -0.11 -5.04 -14.57
C TYR A 83 -1.38 -4.30 -14.15
N VAL A 84 -1.27 -3.06 -13.65
CA VAL A 84 -2.44 -2.22 -13.41
C VAL A 84 -3.24 -2.04 -14.69
N ALA A 85 -2.60 -1.74 -15.82
CA ALA A 85 -3.29 -1.47 -17.08
C ALA A 85 -3.85 -2.73 -17.77
N ASN A 86 -3.12 -3.85 -17.71
CA ASN A 86 -3.28 -4.93 -18.66
C ASN A 86 -3.45 -6.33 -18.04
N ASP A 87 -3.17 -6.55 -16.74
CA ASP A 87 -3.29 -7.90 -16.18
C ASP A 87 -4.78 -8.32 -16.13
N PRO A 88 -5.16 -9.49 -16.66
CA PRO A 88 -6.54 -9.94 -16.64
C PRO A 88 -7.03 -10.26 -15.22
N ASP A 89 -6.13 -10.64 -14.31
CA ASP A 89 -6.48 -11.06 -12.97
C ASP A 89 -6.62 -9.86 -12.02
N PRO A 90 -7.78 -9.70 -11.34
CA PRO A 90 -8.02 -8.58 -10.45
C PRO A 90 -7.10 -8.58 -9.23
N LEU A 91 -6.69 -9.74 -8.72
CA LEU A 91 -5.82 -9.78 -7.54
C LEU A 91 -4.38 -9.41 -7.90
N VAL A 92 -3.93 -9.71 -9.13
CA VAL A 92 -2.65 -9.19 -9.65
C VAL A 92 -2.72 -7.67 -9.82
N ARG A 93 -3.81 -7.13 -10.39
CA ARG A 93 -4.02 -5.67 -10.46
C ARG A 93 -3.98 -5.02 -9.08
N ALA A 94 -4.69 -5.55 -8.09
CA ALA A 94 -4.70 -5.05 -6.73
C ALA A 94 -3.29 -5.05 -6.09
N ALA A 95 -2.50 -6.11 -6.31
CA ALA A 95 -1.12 -6.17 -5.86
C ALA A 95 -0.25 -5.11 -6.53
N ALA A 96 -0.40 -4.90 -7.84
CA ALA A 96 0.32 -3.89 -8.60
C ALA A 96 -0.06 -2.45 -8.18
N ILE A 97 -1.35 -2.18 -7.94
CA ILE A 97 -1.83 -0.90 -7.37
C ILE A 97 -1.17 -0.63 -6.02
N THR A 98 -1.10 -1.65 -5.15
CA THR A 98 -0.46 -1.53 -3.83
C THR A 98 1.04 -1.26 -3.95
N ALA A 99 1.71 -1.89 -4.92
CA ALA A 99 3.12 -1.66 -5.19
C ALA A 99 3.38 -0.23 -5.68
N LEU A 100 2.56 0.29 -6.59
CA LEU A 100 2.63 1.69 -7.04
C LEU A 100 2.29 2.69 -5.92
N ALA A 101 1.35 2.37 -5.04
CA ALA A 101 1.06 3.22 -3.88
C ALA A 101 2.25 3.38 -2.92
N ARG A 102 3.18 2.42 -2.93
CA ARG A 102 4.39 2.44 -2.10
C ARG A 102 5.57 3.10 -2.79
N HIS A 103 5.77 2.81 -4.08
CA HIS A 103 7.01 3.14 -4.80
C HIS A 103 6.82 4.07 -6.00
N GLY A 104 5.59 4.22 -6.46
CA GLY A 104 5.24 4.99 -7.65
C GLY A 104 5.43 6.50 -7.50
N ASP A 105 4.86 7.24 -8.41
CA ASP A 105 4.88 8.70 -8.45
C ASP A 105 3.47 9.29 -8.57
N ALA A 106 3.39 10.62 -8.59
CA ALA A 106 2.10 11.31 -8.64
C ALA A 106 1.30 11.01 -9.93
N ALA A 107 1.95 10.63 -11.03
CA ALA A 107 1.27 10.26 -12.27
C ALA A 107 0.59 8.88 -12.16
N ASP A 108 1.09 7.99 -11.30
CA ASP A 108 0.45 6.69 -11.04
C ASP A 108 -0.94 6.85 -10.41
N ALA A 109 -1.22 7.96 -9.72
CA ALA A 109 -2.56 8.28 -9.26
C ALA A 109 -3.57 8.36 -10.43
N ILE A 110 -3.17 8.94 -11.57
CA ILE A 110 -4.02 9.08 -12.76
C ILE A 110 -4.29 7.71 -13.39
N LEU A 111 -3.28 6.84 -13.39
CA LEU A 111 -3.42 5.46 -13.88
C LEU A 111 -4.40 4.64 -13.01
N ILE A 112 -4.35 4.85 -11.69
CA ILE A 112 -5.11 4.06 -10.71
C ILE A 112 -6.55 4.58 -10.53
N ALA A 113 -6.78 5.89 -10.58
CA ALA A 113 -8.09 6.48 -10.29
C ALA A 113 -9.27 5.88 -11.08
N PRO A 114 -9.16 5.55 -12.38
CA PRO A 114 -10.26 4.92 -13.13
C PRO A 114 -10.79 3.63 -12.51
N PHE A 115 -9.97 2.89 -11.77
CA PHE A 115 -10.37 1.66 -11.07
C PHE A 115 -11.29 1.92 -9.87
N LEU A 116 -11.57 3.16 -9.51
CA LEU A 116 -12.63 3.50 -8.56
C LEU A 116 -14.04 3.40 -9.15
N ASP A 117 -14.18 3.45 -10.48
CA ASP A 117 -15.48 3.33 -11.13
C ASP A 117 -15.84 1.86 -11.30
N ARG A 118 -16.94 1.44 -10.68
CA ARG A 118 -17.44 0.06 -10.77
C ARG A 118 -17.84 -0.38 -12.18
N ARG A 119 -18.02 0.57 -13.10
CA ARG A 119 -18.25 0.31 -14.54
C ARG A 119 -16.95 -0.04 -15.27
N VAL A 120 -15.80 0.34 -14.70
CA VAL A 120 -14.46 0.01 -15.20
C VAL A 120 -13.94 -1.25 -14.50
N GLU A 121 -14.16 -1.35 -13.19
CA GLU A 121 -13.67 -2.45 -12.36
C GLU A 121 -14.77 -3.02 -11.45
N GLU A 122 -15.27 -4.19 -11.81
CA GLU A 122 -16.32 -4.87 -11.05
C GLU A 122 -15.80 -5.43 -9.72
N ASN A 123 -14.50 -5.77 -9.63
CA ASN A 123 -13.93 -6.36 -8.43
C ASN A 123 -13.75 -5.32 -7.32
N GLU A 124 -14.55 -5.43 -6.27
CA GLU A 124 -14.53 -4.52 -5.11
C GLU A 124 -13.16 -4.44 -4.43
N THR A 125 -12.39 -5.54 -4.39
CA THR A 125 -11.05 -5.55 -3.80
C THR A 125 -10.12 -4.61 -4.56
N VAL A 126 -10.16 -4.60 -5.89
CA VAL A 126 -9.35 -3.69 -6.71
C VAL A 126 -9.75 -2.23 -6.46
N ARG A 127 -11.06 -1.95 -6.43
CA ARG A 127 -11.56 -0.59 -6.15
C ARG A 127 -11.14 -0.09 -4.77
N TRP A 128 -11.19 -0.96 -3.77
CA TRP A 128 -10.73 -0.66 -2.41
C TRP A 128 -9.23 -0.35 -2.38
N TYR A 129 -8.39 -1.17 -3.02
CA TYR A 129 -6.96 -0.88 -3.12
C TYR A 129 -6.67 0.40 -3.93
N ALA A 130 -7.47 0.73 -4.94
CA ALA A 130 -7.37 2.00 -5.65
C ALA A 130 -7.64 3.19 -4.71
N ALA A 131 -8.69 3.12 -3.88
CA ALA A 131 -8.99 4.16 -2.89
C ALA A 131 -7.87 4.32 -1.85
N LEU A 132 -7.31 3.20 -1.36
CA LEU A 132 -6.16 3.23 -0.45
C LEU A 132 -4.90 3.80 -1.12
N ALA A 133 -4.65 3.47 -2.39
CA ALA A 133 -3.51 3.98 -3.13
C ALA A 133 -3.55 5.51 -3.24
N LEU A 134 -4.72 6.10 -3.43
CA LEU A 134 -4.91 7.54 -3.49
C LEU A 134 -4.67 8.26 -2.15
N GLN A 135 -4.63 7.56 -1.02
CA GLN A 135 -4.16 8.14 0.25
C GLN A 135 -2.65 8.42 0.22
N ARG A 136 -1.92 7.64 -0.58
CA ARG A 136 -0.44 7.66 -0.66
C ARG A 136 0.05 8.41 -1.88
N LEU A 137 -0.78 8.55 -2.91
CA LEU A 137 -0.48 9.24 -4.16
C LEU A 137 -1.31 10.51 -4.28
N HIS A 138 -0.63 11.66 -4.28
CA HIS A 138 -1.25 12.96 -4.38
C HIS A 138 -1.24 13.46 -5.83
N ASN A 139 -2.43 13.62 -6.42
CA ASN A 139 -2.61 14.27 -7.71
C ASN A 139 -3.98 14.97 -7.81
N PRO A 140 -4.05 16.30 -7.90
CA PRO A 140 -5.33 17.03 -7.95
C PRO A 140 -6.27 16.65 -9.11
N GLU A 141 -5.74 16.06 -10.18
CA GLU A 141 -6.54 15.62 -11.34
C GLU A 141 -7.49 14.46 -10.99
N VAL A 142 -7.21 13.69 -9.94
CA VAL A 142 -8.03 12.51 -9.58
C VAL A 142 -9.28 12.85 -8.77
N VAL A 143 -9.42 14.10 -8.28
CA VAL A 143 -10.53 14.51 -7.40
C VAL A 143 -11.90 14.36 -8.07
N SER A 144 -12.02 14.58 -9.38
CA SER A 144 -13.31 14.38 -10.09
C SER A 144 -13.74 12.92 -10.14
N VAL A 145 -12.78 12.00 -10.19
CA VAL A 145 -13.07 10.56 -10.16
C VAL A 145 -13.49 10.16 -8.74
N MET A 146 -12.78 10.65 -7.72
CA MET A 146 -13.16 10.44 -6.31
C MET A 146 -14.55 11.00 -6.00
N GLU A 147 -14.90 12.17 -6.55
CA GLU A 147 -16.26 12.72 -6.43
C GLU A 147 -17.33 11.78 -6.97
N THR A 148 -17.09 11.21 -8.16
CA THR A 148 -18.05 10.32 -8.81
C THR A 148 -18.32 9.09 -7.94
N THR A 149 -17.27 8.46 -7.42
CA THR A 149 -17.38 7.28 -6.55
C THR A 149 -17.96 7.63 -5.17
N MET A 150 -17.61 8.79 -4.59
CA MET A 150 -18.15 9.23 -3.30
C MET A 150 -19.67 9.45 -3.34
N ARG A 151 -20.20 9.87 -4.50
CA ARG A 151 -21.64 10.10 -4.72
C ARG A 151 -22.39 8.86 -5.20
N ASP A 152 -21.70 7.74 -5.43
CA ASP A 152 -22.34 6.49 -5.82
C ASP A 152 -22.99 5.82 -4.60
N GLU A 153 -24.32 5.79 -4.60
CA GLU A 153 -25.12 5.15 -3.55
C GLU A 153 -24.95 3.63 -3.52
N GLU A 154 -24.52 3.02 -4.63
CA GLU A 154 -24.32 1.58 -4.71
C GLU A 154 -22.90 1.15 -4.33
N GLU A 155 -21.99 2.11 -4.10
CA GLU A 155 -20.63 1.81 -3.65
C GLU A 155 -20.58 1.45 -2.16
N THR A 156 -19.57 0.68 -1.76
CA THR A 156 -19.43 0.26 -0.37
C THR A 156 -18.95 1.40 0.54
N GLY A 157 -19.41 1.36 1.80
CA GLY A 157 -19.04 2.36 2.80
C GLY A 157 -17.54 2.37 3.11
N GLU A 158 -16.88 1.22 2.96
CA GLU A 158 -15.44 1.04 3.13
C GLU A 158 -14.64 1.81 2.07
N ILE A 159 -15.06 1.73 0.81
CA ILE A 159 -14.42 2.47 -0.29
C ILE A 159 -14.66 3.98 -0.12
N ARG A 160 -15.91 4.39 0.18
CA ARG A 160 -16.22 5.81 0.44
C ARG A 160 -15.45 6.36 1.63
N ALA A 161 -15.31 5.61 2.72
CA ALA A 161 -14.52 6.03 3.88
C ALA A 161 -13.03 6.17 3.52
N ALA A 162 -12.47 5.22 2.76
CA ALA A 162 -11.09 5.32 2.27
C ALA A 162 -10.88 6.55 1.36
N LEU A 163 -11.89 6.93 0.56
CA LEU A 163 -11.88 8.15 -0.23
C LEU A 163 -11.94 9.41 0.63
N CYS A 164 -12.73 9.44 1.70
CA CYS A 164 -12.72 10.57 2.65
C CYS A 164 -11.31 10.80 3.19
N VAL A 165 -10.63 9.73 3.63
CA VAL A 165 -9.23 9.79 4.06
C VAL A 165 -8.33 10.31 2.94
N ALA A 166 -8.47 9.84 1.70
CA ALA A 166 -7.66 10.36 0.58
C ALA A 166 -7.94 11.85 0.33
N MET A 167 -9.19 12.27 0.41
CA MET A 167 -9.66 13.65 0.22
C MET A 167 -9.07 14.63 1.23
N GLY A 168 -8.68 14.19 2.44
CA GLY A 168 -7.97 15.01 3.43
C GLY A 168 -6.65 15.63 2.93
N GLN A 169 -6.15 15.21 1.77
CA GLN A 169 -4.98 15.80 1.13
C GLN A 169 -5.28 17.08 0.34
N TYR A 170 -6.52 17.36 -0.03
CA TYR A 170 -6.84 18.34 -1.09
C TYR A 170 -7.57 19.57 -0.51
N PRO A 171 -6.87 20.70 -0.25
CA PRO A 171 -7.48 21.92 0.29
C PRO A 171 -8.24 22.69 -0.80
N GLU A 172 -9.35 22.11 -1.25
CA GLU A 172 -10.22 22.64 -2.31
C GLU A 172 -11.68 22.72 -1.83
N ASP A 173 -12.42 23.73 -2.27
CA ASP A 173 -13.84 23.91 -1.88
C ASP A 173 -14.70 22.69 -2.24
N ARG A 174 -14.57 22.17 -3.47
CA ARG A 174 -15.30 20.96 -3.89
C ARG A 174 -15.05 19.76 -2.96
N VAL A 175 -13.84 19.62 -2.43
CA VAL A 175 -13.47 18.52 -1.52
C VAL A 175 -14.15 18.72 -0.17
N VAL A 176 -14.17 19.95 0.35
CA VAL A 176 -14.91 20.26 1.56
C VAL A 176 -16.41 19.96 1.38
N GLN A 177 -17.01 20.35 0.25
CA GLN A 177 -18.42 20.04 -0.03
C GLN A 177 -18.69 18.53 -0.07
N LEU A 178 -17.75 17.72 -0.58
CA LEU A 178 -17.87 16.26 -0.59
C LEU A 178 -17.74 15.64 0.81
N LEU A 179 -16.83 16.15 1.63
CA LEU A 179 -16.70 15.70 3.01
C LEU A 179 -17.91 16.12 3.87
N LEU A 180 -18.47 17.32 3.64
CA LEU A 180 -19.74 17.72 4.25
C LEU A 180 -20.89 16.78 3.84
N PHE A 181 -20.93 16.36 2.57
CA PHE A 181 -21.87 15.32 2.12
C PHE A 181 -21.63 13.98 2.83
N GLY A 182 -20.36 13.59 3.03
CA GLY A 182 -20.00 12.38 3.77
C GLY A 182 -20.36 12.38 5.26
N LEU A 183 -20.44 13.55 5.91
CA LEU A 183 -20.92 13.68 7.29
C LEU A 183 -22.37 13.20 7.45
N ASP A 184 -23.20 13.40 6.43
CA ASP A 184 -24.62 13.00 6.43
C ASP A 184 -24.82 11.53 6.00
N SER A 185 -23.74 10.78 5.76
CA SER A 185 -23.79 9.36 5.37
C SER A 185 -24.33 8.48 6.49
N ARG A 186 -25.03 7.40 6.12
CA ARG A 186 -25.60 6.43 7.08
C ARG A 186 -24.53 5.53 7.71
N GLU A 187 -23.42 5.35 7.03
CA GLU A 187 -22.30 4.52 7.44
C GLU A 187 -21.39 5.30 8.37
N LEU A 188 -21.17 4.75 9.57
CA LEU A 188 -20.36 5.37 10.60
C LEU A 188 -18.92 5.64 10.11
N SER A 189 -18.32 4.70 9.38
CA SER A 189 -16.97 4.89 8.84
C SER A 189 -16.89 6.10 7.92
N VAL A 190 -17.88 6.33 7.06
CA VAL A 190 -17.87 7.46 6.12
C VAL A 190 -17.99 8.79 6.86
N ASN A 191 -18.91 8.88 7.83
CA ASN A 191 -19.10 10.13 8.57
C ASN A 191 -17.91 10.46 9.49
N THR A 192 -17.29 9.46 10.13
CA THR A 192 -16.12 9.68 10.99
C THR A 192 -14.92 10.11 10.15
N GLU A 193 -14.61 9.41 9.06
CA GLU A 193 -13.48 9.77 8.21
C GLU A 193 -13.68 11.13 7.51
N SER A 194 -14.94 11.51 7.25
CA SER A 194 -15.27 12.84 6.74
C SER A 194 -14.95 13.94 7.75
N ALA A 195 -15.37 13.77 9.01
CA ALA A 195 -15.09 14.72 10.09
C ALA A 195 -13.58 14.85 10.36
N GLU A 196 -12.86 13.73 10.39
CA GLU A 196 -11.42 13.70 10.59
C GLU A 196 -10.68 14.42 9.44
N SER A 197 -11.11 14.19 8.21
CA SER A 197 -10.54 14.85 7.02
C SER A 197 -10.86 16.34 6.97
N LEU A 198 -12.06 16.75 7.40
CA LEU A 198 -12.40 18.17 7.58
C LEU A 198 -11.52 18.82 8.65
N ARG A 199 -11.31 18.17 9.81
CA ARG A 199 -10.38 18.64 10.83
C ARG A 199 -8.98 18.79 10.29
N MET A 200 -8.51 17.82 9.51
CA MET A 200 -7.19 17.86 8.89
C MET A 200 -7.05 19.02 7.90
N LEU A 201 -8.02 19.23 7.02
CA LEU A 201 -7.98 20.30 6.02
C LEU A 201 -8.10 21.71 6.62
N THR A 202 -8.88 21.86 7.70
CA THR A 202 -9.29 23.18 8.20
C THR A 202 -8.66 23.58 9.53
N GLY A 203 -8.12 22.61 10.27
CA GLY A 203 -7.67 22.77 11.65
C GLY A 203 -8.82 22.92 12.67
N GLN A 204 -10.08 22.84 12.25
CA GLN A 204 -11.23 23.02 13.14
C GLN A 204 -11.81 21.69 13.61
N GLU A 205 -12.49 21.69 14.76
CA GLU A 205 -13.06 20.49 15.34
C GLU A 205 -14.53 20.72 15.73
N PHE A 206 -15.44 20.23 14.89
CA PHE A 206 -16.89 20.22 15.17
C PHE A 206 -17.45 18.79 15.26
N GLY A 207 -16.58 17.77 15.17
CA GLY A 207 -16.99 16.37 15.15
C GLY A 207 -17.95 16.09 13.99
N LEU A 208 -19.07 15.43 14.30
CA LEU A 208 -20.11 15.05 13.34
C LEU A 208 -21.21 16.13 13.16
N ASP A 209 -21.05 17.33 13.74
CA ASP A 209 -22.04 18.41 13.60
C ASP A 209 -21.94 19.08 12.22
N SER A 210 -22.69 18.56 11.24
CA SER A 210 -22.68 19.07 9.86
C SER A 210 -23.15 20.52 9.75
N LEU A 211 -24.04 20.97 10.65
CA LEU A 211 -24.53 22.36 10.66
C LEU A 211 -23.46 23.32 11.17
N ALA A 212 -22.75 22.95 12.24
CA ALA A 212 -21.63 23.74 12.75
C ALA A 212 -20.52 23.87 11.70
N TRP A 213 -20.16 22.76 11.05
CA TRP A 213 -19.21 22.74 9.95
C TRP A 213 -19.60 23.68 8.82
N LYS A 214 -20.84 23.60 8.33
CA LYS A 214 -21.33 24.44 7.23
C LYS A 214 -21.32 25.93 7.58
N ASN A 215 -21.86 26.31 8.74
CA ASN A 215 -21.93 27.71 9.17
C ASN A 215 -20.54 28.34 9.32
N TRP A 216 -19.59 27.58 9.87
CA TRP A 216 -18.21 28.03 9.97
C TRP A 216 -17.56 28.13 8.58
N TYR A 217 -17.71 27.11 7.74
CA TYR A 217 -17.05 27.04 6.44
C TYR A 217 -17.53 28.15 5.49
N ASP A 218 -18.83 28.46 5.45
CA ASP A 218 -19.36 29.57 4.64
C ASP A 218 -18.70 30.91 5.01
N SER A 219 -18.48 31.13 6.32
CA SER A 219 -17.81 32.33 6.84
C SER A 219 -16.30 32.33 6.54
N ALA A 220 -15.65 31.18 6.68
CA ALA A 220 -14.22 31.01 6.44
C ALA A 220 -13.86 31.09 4.95
N LEU A 221 -14.74 30.61 4.07
CA LEU A 221 -14.60 30.70 2.62
C LEU A 221 -14.75 32.16 2.16
N ALA A 222 -15.75 32.90 2.67
CA ALA A 222 -15.93 34.32 2.37
C ALA A 222 -14.75 35.20 2.79
N SER A 223 -14.02 34.80 3.82
CA SER A 223 -12.83 35.49 4.33
C SER A 223 -11.50 34.90 3.80
N ASN A 224 -11.56 33.86 2.96
CA ASN A 224 -10.39 33.13 2.44
C ASN A 224 -9.44 32.62 3.54
N THR A 225 -9.99 32.20 4.68
CA THR A 225 -9.24 31.64 5.82
C THR A 225 -9.48 30.16 6.06
N ALA A 226 -10.28 29.50 5.22
CA ALA A 226 -10.76 28.13 5.44
C ALA A 226 -9.67 27.07 5.64
N PHE A 227 -8.50 27.24 5.00
CA PHE A 227 -7.39 26.29 5.07
C PHE A 227 -6.17 26.84 5.80
N LYS A 228 -6.32 27.96 6.53
CA LYS A 228 -5.18 28.65 7.16
C LYS A 228 -4.49 27.80 8.23
N ASP A 229 -5.28 27.03 8.98
CA ASP A 229 -4.80 26.20 10.09
C ASP A 229 -4.76 24.70 9.72
N GLN A 230 -4.61 24.41 8.41
CA GLN A 230 -4.50 23.05 7.88
C GLN A 230 -3.38 22.26 8.58
N GLN A 231 -3.70 21.02 8.94
CA GLN A 231 -2.74 20.06 9.48
C GLN A 231 -2.00 19.33 8.36
N GLU A 232 -0.76 18.90 8.63
CA GLU A 232 -0.02 18.08 7.68
C GLU A 232 -0.70 16.73 7.52
N TYR A 233 -1.00 16.38 6.26
CA TYR A 233 -1.57 15.08 5.93
C TYR A 233 -0.48 14.00 5.97
N LEU A 234 -0.71 12.98 6.78
CA LEU A 234 0.07 11.74 6.79
C LEU A 234 -0.89 10.58 6.51
N TYR A 235 -0.58 9.74 5.52
CA TYR A 235 -1.42 8.58 5.24
C TYR A 235 -1.39 7.60 6.42
N PRO A 236 -2.52 6.95 6.75
CA PRO A 236 -2.55 5.99 7.83
C PRO A 236 -1.72 4.74 7.48
N THR A 237 -1.01 4.22 8.47
CA THR A 237 -0.34 2.92 8.37
C THR A 237 -0.82 2.01 9.49
N TYR A 238 -0.83 0.71 9.24
CA TYR A 238 -1.16 -0.26 10.26
C TYR A 238 -0.02 -0.37 11.27
N SER A 239 -0.35 -0.23 12.56
CA SER A 239 0.54 -0.56 13.66
C SER A 239 -0.23 -1.37 14.70
N ARG A 240 0.39 -2.41 15.25
CA ARG A 240 -0.12 -3.15 16.41
C ARG A 240 0.94 -3.26 17.49
N ASP A 241 0.48 -3.51 18.71
CA ASP A 241 1.37 -3.82 19.82
C ASP A 241 2.17 -5.09 19.52
N THR A 242 3.43 -5.07 19.95
CA THR A 242 4.32 -6.22 19.86
C THR A 242 3.77 -7.36 20.71
N SER A 243 3.59 -8.54 20.12
CA SER A 243 3.21 -9.73 20.86
C SER A 243 4.38 -10.23 21.69
N TRP A 244 4.10 -10.91 22.79
CA TRP A 244 5.12 -11.45 23.71
C TRP A 244 6.13 -12.37 23.00
N TRP A 245 5.74 -13.05 21.93
CA TRP A 245 6.66 -13.87 21.13
C TRP A 245 7.62 -13.09 20.24
N GLU A 246 7.25 -11.88 19.80
CA GLU A 246 8.17 -11.03 19.02
C GLU A 246 9.33 -10.55 19.90
N TYR A 247 9.12 -10.43 21.21
CA TYR A 247 10.21 -10.22 22.17
C TYR A 247 11.15 -11.42 22.27
N ALA A 248 10.64 -12.65 22.12
CA ALA A 248 11.46 -13.86 22.15
C ALA A 248 12.18 -14.08 20.81
N ALA A 249 11.53 -13.73 19.69
CA ALA A 249 12.07 -13.78 18.34
C ALA A 249 12.80 -12.48 17.95
N PHE A 250 13.63 -11.94 18.84
CA PHE A 250 14.31 -10.65 18.68
C PHE A 250 15.20 -10.53 17.41
N TRP A 251 15.50 -11.64 16.75
CA TRP A 251 16.21 -11.69 15.47
C TRP A 251 15.31 -11.46 14.25
N MET A 252 13.98 -11.45 14.44
CA MET A 252 13.01 -11.03 13.43
C MET A 252 12.74 -9.54 13.64
N ASP A 253 13.37 -8.70 12.82
CA ASP A 253 13.10 -7.26 12.84
C ASP A 253 11.76 -6.99 12.15
N VAL A 254 10.70 -6.84 12.94
CA VAL A 254 9.39 -6.41 12.44
C VAL A 254 9.36 -4.89 12.42
N SER A 255 9.80 -4.31 11.30
CA SER A 255 9.74 -2.86 11.10
C SER A 255 8.38 -2.47 10.49
N TRP A 256 7.56 -1.74 11.25
CA TRP A 256 6.32 -1.16 10.72
C TRP A 256 6.59 0.08 9.90
N GLU A 257 5.82 0.25 8.82
CA GLU A 257 5.85 1.51 8.07
C GLU A 257 5.29 2.64 8.94
N LYS A 258 5.99 3.77 8.98
CA LYS A 258 5.52 4.96 9.68
C LYS A 258 4.63 5.80 8.74
N PRO A 259 3.59 6.48 9.26
CA PRO A 259 2.85 7.47 8.49
C PRO A 259 3.81 8.48 7.86
N SER A 260 3.61 8.79 6.58
CA SER A 260 4.47 9.75 5.87
C SER A 260 3.66 10.62 4.92
N VAL A 261 4.33 11.66 4.38
CA VAL A 261 3.72 12.57 3.41
C VAL A 261 3.51 11.82 2.09
N PRO A 262 2.31 11.94 1.47
CA PRO A 262 1.99 11.34 0.18
C PRO A 262 3.00 11.74 -0.90
N THR A 263 3.27 10.79 -1.78
CA THR A 263 4.07 11.03 -2.98
C THR A 263 3.37 12.07 -3.84
N GLY A 264 4.10 13.09 -4.29
CA GLY A 264 3.55 14.26 -5.00
C GLY A 264 3.42 15.51 -4.12
N LYS A 265 3.38 15.36 -2.79
CA LYS A 265 3.51 16.48 -1.83
C LYS A 265 4.93 16.66 -1.28
N ARG A 266 5.77 15.63 -1.38
CA ARG A 266 7.18 15.65 -0.95
C ARG A 266 7.95 16.77 -1.64
N SER A 267 8.91 17.37 -0.93
CA SER A 267 9.73 18.45 -1.50
C SER A 267 10.56 17.92 -2.68
N ARG A 268 10.76 18.73 -3.73
CA ARG A 268 11.58 18.33 -4.89
C ARG A 268 13.04 17.98 -4.51
N SER A 269 13.52 18.43 -3.36
CA SER A 269 14.84 18.11 -2.82
C SER A 269 14.94 16.76 -2.10
N GLU A 270 13.80 16.14 -1.80
CA GLU A 270 13.75 14.84 -1.13
C GLU A 270 14.02 13.73 -2.15
N ARG A 271 15.25 13.19 -2.13
CA ARG A 271 15.67 12.11 -3.03
C ARG A 271 14.97 10.81 -2.67
N ARG A 272 14.57 10.05 -3.68
CA ARG A 272 14.12 8.66 -3.51
C ARG A 272 15.33 7.76 -3.35
N THR A 273 15.12 6.63 -2.69
CA THR A 273 16.15 5.60 -2.48
C THR A 273 16.81 5.11 -3.78
N TYR A 274 16.12 5.23 -4.92
CA TYR A 274 16.54 4.66 -6.21
C TYR A 274 16.87 5.69 -7.30
N ASP A 275 16.78 6.99 -7.02
CA ASP A 275 17.06 8.04 -8.03
C ASP A 275 18.51 7.99 -8.56
N ASP A 276 19.46 7.54 -7.73
CA ASP A 276 20.89 7.49 -8.10
C ASP A 276 21.21 6.29 -9.03
N LEU A 277 20.48 5.16 -8.93
CA LEU A 277 20.67 4.02 -9.84
C LEU A 277 20.26 4.38 -11.27
N ASP A 278 19.21 5.18 -11.41
CA ASP A 278 18.72 5.64 -12.71
C ASP A 278 19.72 6.63 -13.34
N ALA A 279 20.32 7.52 -12.54
CA ALA A 279 21.34 8.45 -13.00
C ALA A 279 22.63 7.75 -13.46
N GLU A 280 23.07 6.70 -12.75
CA GLU A 280 24.23 5.89 -13.13
C GLU A 280 23.94 5.03 -14.36
N ALA A 281 22.77 4.39 -14.46
CA ALA A 281 22.37 3.61 -15.63
C ALA A 281 22.26 4.47 -16.90
N VAL A 282 21.69 5.68 -16.79
CA VAL A 282 21.62 6.64 -17.91
C VAL A 282 23.01 7.16 -18.29
N ALA A 283 23.90 7.35 -17.32
CA ALA A 283 25.29 7.73 -17.59
C ALA A 283 26.09 6.62 -18.29
N GLU A 284 25.86 5.35 -17.93
CA GLU A 284 26.48 4.19 -18.58
C GLU A 284 25.96 3.97 -20.01
N ASP A 285 24.66 4.15 -20.26
CA ASP A 285 24.06 4.05 -21.61
C ASP A 285 24.54 5.20 -22.53
N ALA A 286 24.65 6.41 -21.99
CA ALA A 286 25.23 7.57 -22.69
C ALA A 286 26.74 7.41 -22.96
N GLY A 287 27.47 6.71 -22.09
CA GLY A 287 28.88 6.36 -22.28
C GLY A 287 29.09 5.28 -23.34
N THR A 288 28.18 4.30 -23.41
CA THR A 288 28.23 3.20 -24.39
C THR A 288 27.90 3.68 -25.80
N THR A 289 26.92 4.58 -25.94
CA THR A 289 26.55 5.18 -27.23
C THR A 289 27.69 6.01 -27.84
N ARG A 290 28.62 6.53 -27.03
CA ARG A 290 29.75 7.35 -27.49
C ARG A 290 30.95 6.55 -27.99
N GLN A 291 30.97 5.22 -27.83
CA GLN A 291 32.10 4.37 -28.26
C GLN A 291 31.84 3.56 -29.55
N VAL A 292 30.67 3.66 -30.17
CA VAL A 292 30.31 2.81 -31.34
C VAL A 292 30.57 3.48 -32.70
N GLU A 293 30.90 4.76 -32.79
CA GLU A 293 31.29 5.41 -34.05
C GLU A 293 32.79 5.70 -34.12
N THR A 294 33.57 4.69 -34.50
CA THR A 294 34.79 4.81 -35.35
C THR A 294 35.06 3.43 -35.94
N VAL A 295 34.23 3.01 -36.90
CA VAL A 295 34.62 1.96 -37.83
C VAL A 295 35.40 2.65 -38.93
N ASP A 296 36.70 2.37 -38.97
CA ASP A 296 37.68 2.93 -39.88
C ASP A 296 37.45 2.34 -41.28
N ASP A 297 36.60 2.98 -42.08
CA ASP A 297 36.41 2.64 -43.49
C ASP A 297 37.59 3.23 -44.29
N THR A 298 38.59 2.40 -44.56
CA THR A 298 39.47 2.61 -45.74
C THR A 298 39.70 1.30 -46.50
N PRO A 299 39.81 1.38 -47.84
CA PRO A 299 39.51 0.29 -48.78
C PRO A 299 40.54 -0.83 -48.87
#